data_AF-A0A395S9F2-F1
#
_entry.id   AF-A0A395S9F2-F1
#
_cell.length_a   1.000
_cell.length_b   1.000
_cell.length_c   1.000
_cell.angle_alpha   90.00
_cell.angle_beta   90.00
_cell.angle_gamma   90.00
#
_symmetry.space_group_name_H-M   'P 1'
#
loop_
_entity.id
_entity.type
_entity.pdbx_description
1 polymer ?
#
loop_
_entity_poly.entity_id
_entity_poly.type
_entity_poly.pdbx_seq_one_letter_code
_entity_poly.pdbx_strand_id
1 'polypeptide(L)'
;MILMHTILSSVAIADLAAALGTPTHESAISARAAPFVPGGKKAGSAGGNAVPFWKEHLGWWYDWTPKPSSVPGVVSVPMLWGSGHHGTQDSNRFSEFGKMKGTPQYLLGFNEPDCSGEDTSANIGVAEGVDLWNRLIAPKGQQGALLGSPAMCMQKDEKWLKKFNNAGLSKSWDFTAIHIYKPDMAGVQADIDHYWNTYGKPIWVTEFGCVYDQNGFTPCSDQGQINKWINDVVDLGKAWLPTTNGGKKLSESDRTYLSAISKYH
;
A
#
# COMPACT_ATOMS: atom_id res chain seq x y z
N MET A 1 11.26 3.33 -91.45
CA MET A 1 10.63 3.38 -90.11
C MET A 1 11.76 3.66 -89.13
N ILE A 2 11.98 4.91 -88.69
CA ILE A 2 11.32 5.57 -87.53
C ILE A 2 11.40 4.63 -86.31
N LEU A 3 12.07 4.90 -85.19
CA LEU A 3 12.75 6.08 -84.63
C LEU A 3 13.51 5.61 -83.35
N MET A 4 14.63 6.28 -83.00
CA MET A 4 15.05 6.71 -81.63
C MET A 4 15.20 5.69 -80.48
N HIS A 5 16.07 5.81 -79.46
CA HIS A 5 17.26 6.60 -79.10
C HIS A 5 17.59 6.17 -77.64
N THR A 6 18.86 5.94 -77.29
CA THR A 6 19.50 6.17 -75.95
C THR A 6 18.95 5.41 -74.70
N ILE A 7 19.66 5.11 -73.60
CA ILE A 7 20.81 5.66 -72.86
C ILE A 7 21.48 4.49 -72.09
N LEU A 8 22.81 4.50 -71.95
CA LEU A 8 23.55 3.71 -70.96
C LEU A 8 23.30 4.26 -69.55
N SER A 9 23.06 3.40 -68.56
CA SER A 9 23.31 3.73 -67.16
C SER A 9 23.75 2.50 -66.38
N SER A 10 25.05 2.42 -66.14
CA SER A 10 25.72 1.56 -65.18
C SER A 10 25.32 1.96 -63.76
N VAL A 11 24.68 1.07 -63.01
CA VAL A 11 24.48 1.22 -61.57
C VAL A 11 25.47 0.32 -60.85
N ALA A 12 26.30 0.97 -60.05
CA ALA A 12 27.34 0.38 -59.22
C ALA A 12 26.74 -0.52 -58.13
N ILE A 13 27.46 -1.61 -57.87
CA ILE A 13 27.28 -2.51 -56.74
C ILE A 13 27.66 -1.74 -55.47
N ALA A 14 26.75 -1.67 -54.50
CA ALA A 14 27.06 -1.27 -53.14
C ALA A 14 26.71 -2.43 -52.21
N ASP A 15 27.76 -3.17 -51.81
CA ASP A 15 27.73 -4.14 -50.72
C ASP A 15 27.32 -3.43 -49.42
N LEU A 16 26.16 -3.76 -48.88
CA LEU A 16 25.81 -3.38 -47.52
C LEU A 16 26.15 -4.55 -46.58
N ALA A 17 27.40 -4.51 -46.11
CA ALA A 17 27.90 -5.38 -45.06
C ALA A 17 27.08 -5.20 -43.76
N ALA A 18 26.93 -6.32 -43.06
CA ALA A 18 26.19 -6.48 -41.81
C ALA A 18 26.61 -5.46 -40.73
N ALA A 19 25.63 -4.74 -40.20
CA ALA A 19 25.69 -4.15 -38.86
C ALA A 19 24.76 -4.97 -37.96
N LEU A 20 25.28 -6.09 -37.43
CA LEU A 20 24.67 -6.75 -36.28
C LEU A 20 24.87 -5.81 -35.08
N GLY A 21 23.88 -4.97 -34.82
CA GLY A 21 23.78 -4.21 -33.59
C GLY A 21 23.80 -5.16 -32.41
N THR A 22 24.72 -4.92 -31.48
CA THR A 22 24.74 -5.55 -30.16
C THR A 22 23.38 -5.35 -29.49
N PRO A 23 22.77 -6.38 -28.88
CA PRO A 23 21.62 -6.16 -28.04
C PRO A 23 22.11 -5.35 -26.84
N THR A 24 21.74 -4.07 -26.79
CA THR A 24 21.77 -3.27 -25.58
C THR A 24 21.07 -4.08 -24.50
N HIS A 25 21.76 -4.32 -23.39
CA HIS A 25 21.17 -4.87 -22.18
C HIS A 25 19.93 -4.02 -21.81
N GLU A 26 18.75 -4.48 -22.22
CA GLU A 26 17.53 -4.18 -21.49
C GLU A 26 17.82 -4.63 -20.06
N SER A 27 17.96 -3.67 -19.16
CA SER A 27 17.90 -3.93 -17.73
C SER A 27 16.72 -4.83 -17.52
N ALA A 28 16.98 -6.10 -17.15
CA ALA A 28 15.95 -7.06 -16.86
C ALA A 28 14.99 -6.38 -15.88
N ILE A 29 13.77 -6.10 -16.34
CA ILE A 29 12.69 -5.64 -15.48
C ILE A 29 12.62 -6.71 -14.40
N SER A 30 13.04 -6.37 -13.18
CA SER A 30 12.97 -7.28 -12.05
C SER A 30 11.53 -7.76 -11.98
N ALA A 31 11.31 -9.04 -12.30
CA ALA A 31 10.01 -9.65 -12.24
C ALA A 31 9.46 -9.41 -10.83
N ARG A 32 8.24 -8.90 -10.75
CA ARG A 32 7.56 -8.55 -9.51
C ARG A 32 7.67 -9.74 -8.53
N ALA A 33 8.53 -9.64 -7.52
CA ALA A 33 8.99 -10.80 -6.77
C ALA A 33 7.95 -11.34 -5.76
N ALA A 34 7.02 -10.50 -5.32
CA ALA A 34 6.01 -10.85 -4.32
C ALA A 34 4.58 -10.77 -4.89
N PRO A 35 3.64 -11.64 -4.46
CA PRO A 35 2.22 -11.55 -4.84
C PRO A 35 1.55 -10.33 -4.18
N PHE A 36 0.41 -9.87 -4.67
CA PHE A 36 -0.34 -8.81 -3.97
C PHE A 36 -1.11 -9.28 -2.72
N VAL A 37 -1.14 -10.59 -2.50
CA VAL A 37 -1.79 -11.23 -1.35
C VAL A 37 -0.69 -11.92 -0.54
N PRO A 38 -0.12 -11.25 0.48
CA PRO A 38 0.98 -11.80 1.26
C PRO A 38 0.59 -13.10 1.95
N GLY A 39 1.48 -14.07 2.00
CA GLY A 39 1.21 -15.37 2.65
C GLY A 39 0.02 -16.15 2.07
N GLY A 40 -0.52 -15.74 0.90
CA GLY A 40 -1.70 -16.33 0.29
C GLY A 40 -3.02 -16.00 0.99
N LYS A 41 -3.02 -15.15 2.03
CA LYS A 41 -4.20 -14.76 2.80
C LYS A 41 -4.33 -13.24 2.81
N LYS A 42 -5.52 -12.74 2.43
CA LYS A 42 -5.75 -11.28 2.43
C LYS A 42 -5.84 -10.71 3.85
N ALA A 43 -6.30 -11.51 4.82
CA ALA A 43 -6.42 -11.12 6.21
C ALA A 43 -5.06 -10.69 6.78
N GLY A 44 -5.04 -9.52 7.43
CA GLY A 44 -3.86 -8.97 8.07
C GLY A 44 -4.21 -8.26 9.37
N SER A 45 -3.18 -7.81 10.10
CA SER A 45 -3.33 -7.11 11.39
C SER A 45 -2.60 -5.78 11.40
N ALA A 46 -3.30 -4.71 11.80
CA ALA A 46 -2.72 -3.44 12.19
C ALA A 46 -2.41 -3.47 13.70
N GLY A 47 -1.12 -3.48 14.04
CA GLY A 47 -0.62 -3.69 15.40
C GLY A 47 -0.38 -5.17 15.74
N GLY A 48 0.49 -5.40 16.73
CA GLY A 48 1.03 -6.74 17.05
C GLY A 48 0.32 -7.51 18.16
N ASN A 49 -0.53 -6.85 18.95
CA ASN A 49 -1.08 -7.43 20.18
C ASN A 49 -1.93 -8.69 19.96
N ALA A 50 -2.69 -8.75 18.86
CA ALA A 50 -3.55 -9.89 18.56
C ALA A 50 -2.94 -10.91 17.57
N VAL A 51 -1.79 -10.60 16.97
CA VAL A 51 -1.10 -11.50 16.04
C VAL A 51 -0.84 -12.88 16.64
N PRO A 52 -0.43 -13.04 17.92
CA PRO A 52 -0.24 -14.38 18.52
C PRO A 52 -1.49 -15.27 18.47
N PHE A 53 -2.68 -14.69 18.45
CA PHE A 53 -3.95 -15.42 18.45
C PHE A 53 -4.48 -15.70 17.04
N TRP A 54 -4.09 -14.90 16.05
CA TRP A 54 -4.62 -15.01 14.68
C TRP A 54 -3.61 -15.48 13.65
N LYS A 55 -2.32 -15.57 13.98
CA LYS A 55 -1.23 -15.83 13.03
C LYS A 55 -1.49 -16.99 12.05
N GLU A 56 -2.21 -18.03 12.48
CA GLU A 56 -2.53 -19.18 11.63
C GLU A 56 -3.51 -18.82 10.48
N HIS A 57 -4.22 -17.71 10.60
CA HIS A 57 -5.21 -17.19 9.63
C HIS A 57 -4.77 -15.88 8.97
N LEU A 58 -3.66 -15.28 9.40
CA LEU A 58 -3.12 -14.06 8.81
C LEU A 58 -2.12 -14.37 7.69
N GLY A 59 -2.12 -13.52 6.67
CA GLY A 59 -1.09 -13.51 5.63
C GLY A 59 0.00 -12.47 5.89
N TRP A 60 -0.36 -11.38 6.56
CA TRP A 60 0.54 -10.26 6.86
C TRP A 60 0.14 -9.49 8.12
N TRP A 61 1.05 -8.66 8.62
CA TRP A 61 0.77 -7.69 9.66
C TRP A 61 1.78 -6.53 9.58
N TYR A 62 1.46 -5.41 10.24
CA TYR A 62 2.37 -4.29 10.42
C TYR A 62 2.11 -3.61 11.77
N ASP A 63 3.04 -2.79 12.26
CA ASP A 63 2.95 -2.06 13.53
C ASP A 63 3.34 -0.59 13.40
N TRP A 64 3.11 -0.01 12.22
CA TRP A 64 3.49 1.36 11.88
C TRP A 64 4.99 1.66 11.94
N THR A 65 5.84 0.66 12.20
CA THR A 65 7.29 0.84 12.28
C THR A 65 7.99 0.42 10.98
N PRO A 66 9.24 0.87 10.77
CA PRO A 66 10.09 0.36 9.70
C PRO A 66 10.58 -1.08 9.90
N LYS A 67 10.40 -1.64 11.10
CA LYS A 67 10.97 -2.94 11.46
C LYS A 67 10.02 -3.74 12.38
N PRO A 68 8.84 -4.12 11.88
CA PRO A 68 7.96 -5.02 12.60
C PRO A 68 8.70 -6.32 12.95
N SER A 69 8.41 -6.87 14.13
CA SER A 69 9.00 -8.12 14.57
C SER A 69 8.68 -9.29 13.60
N SER A 70 9.56 -10.29 13.53
CA SER A 70 9.31 -11.45 12.67
C SER A 70 8.28 -12.38 13.32
N VAL A 71 7.27 -12.79 12.56
CA VAL A 71 6.25 -13.75 12.98
C VAL A 71 6.26 -14.94 12.01
N PRO A 72 6.58 -16.16 12.46
CA PRO A 72 6.59 -17.33 11.59
C PRO A 72 5.24 -17.51 10.87
N GLY A 73 5.28 -17.63 9.55
CA GLY A 73 4.10 -17.84 8.71
C GLY A 73 3.29 -16.58 8.37
N VAL A 74 3.63 -15.40 8.91
CA VAL A 74 2.94 -14.13 8.66
C VAL A 74 3.95 -13.10 8.14
N VAL A 75 3.66 -12.47 7.01
CA VAL A 75 4.55 -11.46 6.42
C VAL A 75 4.54 -10.17 7.26
N SER A 76 5.68 -9.81 7.84
CA SER A 76 5.85 -8.53 8.55
C SER A 76 6.12 -7.40 7.55
N VAL A 77 5.23 -6.42 7.47
CA VAL A 77 5.26 -5.34 6.47
C VAL A 77 5.75 -4.03 7.10
N PRO A 78 6.92 -3.50 6.70
CA PRO A 78 7.42 -2.23 7.22
C PRO A 78 6.67 -1.02 6.65
N MET A 79 6.78 0.11 7.37
CA MET A 79 6.17 1.39 7.01
C MET A 79 7.17 2.53 7.21
N LEU A 80 7.15 3.52 6.31
CA LEU A 80 7.67 4.86 6.61
C LEU A 80 6.49 5.72 7.06
N TRP A 81 6.29 5.82 8.38
CA TRP A 81 5.09 6.42 8.96
C TRP A 81 4.92 7.91 8.63
N GLY A 82 5.97 8.71 8.79
CA GLY A 82 5.89 10.16 8.64
C GLY A 82 7.22 10.82 8.23
N SER A 83 7.34 12.13 8.49
CA SER A 83 8.51 12.96 8.15
C SER A 83 9.57 13.01 9.26
N GLY A 84 9.25 12.50 10.45
CA GLY A 84 10.09 12.58 11.63
C GLY A 84 9.93 13.86 12.46
N HIS A 85 8.94 14.70 12.15
CA HIS A 85 8.74 16.03 12.72
C HIS A 85 7.43 16.20 13.49
N HIS A 86 6.54 15.20 13.49
CA HIS A 86 5.19 15.31 14.08
C HIS A 86 5.01 14.46 15.34
N GLY A 87 6.03 14.41 16.18
CA GLY A 87 6.02 13.75 17.48
C GLY A 87 7.27 12.91 17.73
N THR A 88 7.37 12.38 18.95
CA THR A 88 8.56 11.62 19.35
C THR A 88 8.58 10.24 18.69
N GLN A 89 7.42 9.60 18.54
CA GLN A 89 7.35 8.30 17.86
C GLN A 89 7.62 8.42 16.36
N ASP A 90 7.09 9.47 15.71
CA ASP A 90 7.42 9.78 14.31
C ASP A 90 8.93 9.94 14.13
N SER A 91 9.57 10.78 14.94
CA SER A 91 11.03 11.00 14.88
C SER A 91 11.83 9.70 15.04
N ASN A 92 11.44 8.84 15.99
CA ASN A 92 12.07 7.54 16.20
C ASN A 92 11.88 6.60 15.00
N ARG A 93 10.66 6.48 14.47
CA ARG A 93 10.35 5.67 13.28
C ARG A 93 11.12 6.16 12.06
N PHE A 94 11.18 7.47 11.85
CA PHE A 94 11.94 8.05 10.74
C PHE A 94 13.44 7.73 10.83
N SER A 95 14.03 7.89 12.04
CA SER A 95 15.42 7.53 12.31
C SER A 95 15.71 6.05 12.10
N GLU A 96 14.79 5.17 12.51
CA GLU A 96 14.90 3.73 12.29
C GLU A 96 14.81 3.36 10.80
N PHE A 97 13.91 4.02 10.05
CA PHE A 97 13.78 3.80 8.62
C PHE A 97 15.08 4.13 7.88
N GLY A 98 15.73 5.23 8.25
CA GLY A 98 17.04 5.63 7.71
C GLY A 98 18.16 4.60 7.94
N LYS A 99 17.97 3.68 8.90
CA LYS A 99 18.92 2.59 9.21
C LYS A 99 18.54 1.26 8.55
N MET A 100 17.41 1.19 7.83
CA MET A 100 16.93 -0.04 7.20
C MET A 100 17.92 -0.56 6.16
N LYS A 101 18.46 -1.76 6.43
CA LYS A 101 19.31 -2.51 5.51
C LYS A 101 18.47 -3.42 4.63
N GLY A 102 18.78 -3.48 3.34
CA GLY A 102 18.07 -4.32 2.37
C GLY A 102 16.75 -3.74 1.88
N THR A 103 16.03 -4.57 1.14
CA THR A 103 14.79 -4.21 0.44
C THR A 103 13.68 -5.14 0.93
N PRO A 104 12.61 -4.62 1.54
CA PRO A 104 11.50 -5.46 1.99
C PRO A 104 10.66 -5.95 0.80
N GLN A 105 9.86 -7.00 1.00
CA GLN A 105 8.92 -7.48 -0.04
C GLN A 105 7.80 -6.46 -0.30
N TYR A 106 7.32 -5.81 0.76
CA TYR A 106 6.29 -4.78 0.72
C TYR A 106 6.75 -3.60 1.57
N LEU A 107 6.33 -2.39 1.22
CA LEU A 107 6.61 -1.19 2.00
C LEU A 107 5.41 -0.26 1.95
N LEU A 108 4.82 0.04 3.11
CA LEU A 108 3.75 1.03 3.22
C LEU A 108 4.32 2.45 3.29
N GLY A 109 3.61 3.38 2.63
CA GLY A 109 3.89 4.81 2.67
C GLY A 109 3.40 5.48 3.96
N PHE A 110 3.24 6.81 3.90
CA PHE A 110 2.92 7.64 5.07
C PHE A 110 1.52 7.36 5.64
N ASN A 111 1.40 7.48 6.97
CA ASN A 111 0.15 7.30 7.71
C ASN A 111 -0.61 8.61 7.80
N GLU A 112 -1.70 8.76 7.04
CA GLU A 112 -2.59 9.92 7.15
C GLU A 112 -1.85 11.27 7.03
N PRO A 113 -1.03 11.49 5.99
CA PRO A 113 -0.36 12.78 5.81
C PRO A 113 -1.32 13.96 5.63
N ASP A 114 -2.60 13.69 5.35
CA ASP A 114 -3.67 14.66 5.18
C ASP A 114 -4.40 15.04 6.49
N CYS A 115 -4.05 14.42 7.62
CA CYS A 115 -4.52 14.79 8.96
C CYS A 115 -3.39 15.29 9.86
N SER A 116 -3.77 16.03 10.91
CA SER A 116 -2.88 16.54 11.94
C SER A 116 -3.10 15.82 13.28
N GLY A 117 -2.08 15.87 14.14
CA GLY A 117 -2.12 15.30 15.48
C GLY A 117 -0.77 14.68 15.83
N GLU A 118 -0.17 15.11 16.93
CA GLU A 118 1.13 14.61 17.38
C GLU A 118 1.08 13.09 17.59
N ASP A 119 2.01 12.37 16.95
CA ASP A 119 2.10 10.89 16.92
C ASP A 119 0.77 10.18 16.56
N THR A 120 -0.17 10.89 15.92
CA THR A 120 -1.50 10.38 15.53
C THR A 120 -1.60 10.23 14.01
N SER A 121 -1.27 11.30 13.28
CA SER A 121 -1.28 11.33 11.82
C SER A 121 -0.03 12.07 11.32
N ALA A 122 0.49 11.71 10.15
CA ALA A 122 1.81 12.16 9.71
C ALA A 122 1.90 13.65 9.36
N ASN A 123 0.77 14.31 9.05
CA ASN A 123 0.67 15.75 8.82
C ASN A 123 1.72 16.33 7.84
N ILE A 124 1.86 15.70 6.66
CA ILE A 124 2.90 16.05 5.69
C ILE A 124 2.28 16.83 4.53
N GLY A 125 2.87 17.96 4.14
CA GLY A 125 2.48 18.65 2.91
C GLY A 125 2.83 17.84 1.65
N VAL A 126 2.05 17.95 0.57
CA VAL A 126 2.27 17.15 -0.66
C VAL A 126 3.70 17.29 -1.21
N ALA A 127 4.26 18.50 -1.24
CA ALA A 127 5.61 18.73 -1.77
C ALA A 127 6.70 18.01 -0.94
N GLU A 128 6.59 18.05 0.39
CA GLU A 128 7.48 17.31 1.29
C GLU A 128 7.29 15.80 1.13
N GLY A 129 6.03 15.35 1.04
CA GLY A 129 5.70 13.94 0.79
C GLY A 129 6.34 13.41 -0.50
N VAL A 130 6.33 14.20 -1.59
CA VAL A 130 6.96 13.84 -2.86
C VAL A 130 8.48 13.74 -2.73
N ASP A 131 9.12 14.70 -2.07
CA ASP A 131 10.57 14.66 -1.82
C ASP A 131 10.96 13.41 -1.02
N LEU A 132 10.26 13.17 0.09
CA LEU A 132 10.49 12.01 0.96
C LEU A 132 10.25 10.70 0.21
N TRP A 133 9.16 10.60 -0.53
CA TRP A 133 8.85 9.40 -1.32
C TRP A 133 9.95 9.12 -2.33
N ASN A 134 10.36 10.12 -3.11
CA ASN A 134 11.36 9.96 -4.16
C ASN A 134 12.75 9.63 -3.60
N ARG A 135 13.12 10.16 -2.43
CA ARG A 135 14.40 9.85 -1.78
C ARG A 135 14.42 8.51 -1.04
N LEU A 136 13.32 8.13 -0.40
CA LEU A 136 13.34 7.07 0.63
C LEU A 136 12.52 5.84 0.27
N ILE A 137 11.36 6.00 -0.39
CA ILE A 137 10.43 4.90 -0.69
C ILE A 137 10.63 4.38 -2.12
N ALA A 138 10.62 5.26 -3.12
CA ALA A 138 10.76 4.90 -4.52
C ALA A 138 12.01 4.05 -4.81
N PRO A 139 13.21 4.32 -4.23
CA PRO A 139 14.37 3.47 -4.43
C PRO A 139 14.19 2.03 -3.94
N LYS A 140 13.43 1.81 -2.85
CA LYS A 140 13.10 0.45 -2.37
C LYS A 140 12.25 -0.29 -3.41
N GLY A 141 11.32 0.41 -4.04
CA GLY A 141 10.50 -0.17 -5.11
C GLY A 141 11.28 -0.43 -6.41
N GLN A 142 12.33 0.34 -6.69
CA GLN A 142 13.26 0.07 -7.80
C GLN A 142 14.12 -1.17 -7.51
N GLN A 143 14.39 -1.44 -6.23
CA GLN A 143 15.10 -2.63 -5.77
C GLN A 143 14.19 -3.87 -5.61
N GLY A 144 12.89 -3.76 -5.88
CA GLY A 144 11.95 -4.89 -5.92
C GLY A 144 10.87 -4.92 -4.84
N ALA A 145 10.81 -3.94 -3.93
CA ALA A 145 9.69 -3.83 -2.99
C ALA A 145 8.38 -3.49 -3.72
N LEU A 146 7.25 -4.08 -3.29
CA LEU A 146 5.93 -3.59 -3.64
C LEU A 146 5.58 -2.37 -2.77
N LEU A 147 5.31 -1.25 -3.41
CA LEU A 147 5.05 0.01 -2.71
C LEU A 147 3.54 0.21 -2.46
N GLY A 148 3.15 0.41 -1.20
CA GLY A 148 1.83 0.90 -0.82
C GLY A 148 1.80 2.42 -0.84
N SER A 149 0.73 3.02 -1.36
CA SER A 149 0.54 4.48 -1.27
C SER A 149 0.53 4.96 0.19
N PRO A 150 0.67 6.27 0.43
CA PRO A 150 0.17 6.86 1.67
C PRO A 150 -1.33 6.56 1.83
N ALA A 151 -1.79 6.35 3.06
CA ALA A 151 -3.20 6.08 3.38
C ALA A 151 -3.85 7.34 3.98
N MET A 152 -5.02 7.74 3.49
CA MET A 152 -5.64 9.04 3.80
C MET A 152 -6.66 8.93 4.93
N CYS A 153 -6.60 9.85 5.90
CA CYS A 153 -7.63 9.94 6.94
C CYS A 153 -8.98 10.43 6.39
N MET A 154 -8.95 11.23 5.30
CA MET A 154 -10.14 11.81 4.68
C MET A 154 -10.94 10.79 3.85
N GLN A 155 -10.50 9.52 3.80
CA GLN A 155 -11.20 8.42 3.12
C GLN A 155 -11.54 8.79 1.66
N LYS A 156 -12.75 8.54 1.14
CA LYS A 156 -13.16 8.98 -0.21
C LYS A 156 -13.13 10.49 -0.48
N ASP A 157 -13.03 11.32 0.55
CA ASP A 157 -13.05 12.79 0.42
C ASP A 157 -11.63 13.38 0.35
N GLU A 158 -10.62 12.52 0.21
CA GLU A 158 -9.22 12.90 0.09
C GLU A 158 -8.95 13.79 -1.13
N LYS A 159 -7.98 14.69 -0.97
CA LYS A 159 -7.41 15.50 -2.06
C LYS A 159 -5.90 15.43 -2.11
N TRP A 160 -5.28 14.93 -1.05
CA TRP A 160 -3.84 14.91 -0.88
C TRP A 160 -3.22 13.86 -1.79
N LEU A 161 -3.77 12.63 -1.79
CA LEU A 161 -3.24 11.53 -2.59
C LEU A 161 -3.43 11.81 -4.08
N LYS A 162 -4.53 12.45 -4.46
CA LYS A 162 -4.76 12.87 -5.85
C LYS A 162 -3.69 13.87 -6.32
N LYS A 163 -3.33 14.85 -5.48
CA LYS A 163 -2.26 15.81 -5.81
C LYS A 163 -0.90 15.13 -5.83
N PHE A 164 -0.62 14.27 -4.85
CA PHE A 164 0.61 13.49 -4.74
C PHE A 164 0.86 12.60 -5.97
N ASN A 165 -0.18 11.91 -6.46
CA ASN A 165 -0.09 11.09 -7.68
C ASN A 165 0.38 11.89 -8.91
N ASN A 166 -0.05 13.15 -8.99
CA ASN A 166 0.19 14.03 -10.14
C ASN A 166 1.47 14.86 -9.99
N ALA A 167 2.24 14.68 -8.91
CA ALA A 167 3.36 15.54 -8.55
C ALA A 167 4.75 15.01 -8.97
N GLY A 168 4.80 14.05 -9.90
CA GLY A 168 6.07 13.57 -10.48
C GLY A 168 6.87 12.62 -9.58
N LEU A 169 6.26 11.52 -9.18
CA LEU A 169 6.96 10.46 -8.44
C LEU A 169 7.96 9.73 -9.33
N SER A 170 9.19 9.53 -8.85
CA SER A 170 10.25 8.79 -9.57
C SER A 170 9.92 7.30 -9.76
N LYS A 171 9.04 6.78 -8.89
CA LYS A 171 8.33 5.51 -9.06
C LYS A 171 6.95 5.66 -8.40
N SER A 172 5.88 5.31 -9.12
CA SER A 172 4.53 5.26 -8.55
C SER A 172 4.37 4.06 -7.61
N TRP A 173 3.34 4.06 -6.75
CA TRP A 173 3.02 2.91 -5.91
C TRP A 173 2.44 1.73 -6.70
N ASP A 174 2.47 0.54 -6.11
CA ASP A 174 2.01 -0.71 -6.71
C ASP A 174 0.57 -1.07 -6.28
N PHE A 175 0.20 -0.75 -5.04
CA PHE A 175 -1.13 -0.94 -4.47
C PHE A 175 -1.55 0.28 -3.64
N THR A 176 -2.84 0.60 -3.64
CA THR A 176 -3.38 1.75 -2.93
C THR A 176 -3.77 1.33 -1.51
N ALA A 177 -3.08 1.87 -0.51
CA ALA A 177 -3.40 1.67 0.90
C ALA A 177 -4.51 2.65 1.32
N ILE A 178 -5.55 2.16 1.99
CA ILE A 178 -6.70 2.96 2.41
C ILE A 178 -7.09 2.65 3.86
N HIS A 179 -7.62 3.64 4.55
CA HIS A 179 -8.28 3.50 5.84
C HIS A 179 -9.80 3.58 5.63
N ILE A 180 -10.58 2.72 6.29
CA ILE A 180 -12.05 2.72 6.19
C ILE A 180 -12.67 2.78 7.57
N TYR A 181 -13.24 3.94 7.91
CA TYR A 181 -13.92 4.17 9.17
C TYR A 181 -15.36 4.56 8.88
N LYS A 182 -16.25 3.55 8.85
CA LYS A 182 -17.66 3.67 8.41
C LYS A 182 -18.60 2.86 9.29
N PRO A 183 -19.85 3.31 9.51
CA PRO A 183 -20.78 2.58 10.37
C PRO A 183 -21.54 1.47 9.62
N ASP A 184 -21.44 1.42 8.29
CA ASP A 184 -22.18 0.51 7.42
C ASP A 184 -21.40 0.15 6.14
N MET A 185 -21.89 -0.86 5.41
CA MET A 185 -21.24 -1.37 4.19
C MET A 185 -21.40 -0.46 2.98
N ALA A 186 -22.39 0.44 2.96
CA ALA A 186 -22.53 1.39 1.86
C ALA A 186 -21.37 2.40 1.89
N GLY A 187 -21.00 2.87 3.08
CA GLY A 187 -19.81 3.69 3.30
C GLY A 187 -18.52 2.96 2.91
N VAL A 188 -18.37 1.69 3.33
CA VAL A 188 -17.20 0.85 2.98
C VAL A 188 -17.06 0.73 1.46
N GLN A 189 -18.14 0.40 0.77
CA GLN A 189 -18.12 0.25 -0.70
C GLN A 189 -17.82 1.58 -1.39
N ALA A 190 -18.35 2.70 -0.88
CA ALA A 190 -18.10 4.02 -1.45
C ALA A 190 -16.61 4.42 -1.40
N ASP A 191 -15.90 4.07 -0.31
CA ASP A 191 -14.45 4.28 -0.24
C ASP A 191 -13.72 3.38 -1.24
N ILE A 192 -14.03 2.08 -1.26
CA ILE A 192 -13.40 1.14 -2.21
C ILE A 192 -13.60 1.60 -3.67
N ASP A 193 -14.82 1.97 -4.03
CA ASP A 193 -15.16 2.45 -5.37
C ASP A 193 -14.42 3.75 -5.71
N HIS A 194 -14.33 4.69 -4.77
CA HIS A 194 -13.59 5.93 -4.96
C HIS A 194 -12.12 5.65 -5.33
N TYR A 195 -11.42 4.85 -4.52
CA TYR A 195 -10.00 4.57 -4.75
C TYR A 195 -9.76 3.69 -5.97
N TRP A 196 -10.63 2.71 -6.25
CA TRP A 196 -10.53 1.88 -7.45
C TRP A 196 -10.73 2.71 -8.72
N ASN A 197 -11.80 3.51 -8.77
CA ASN A 197 -12.12 4.32 -9.96
C ASN A 197 -11.12 5.45 -10.18
N THR A 198 -10.51 5.98 -9.11
CA THR A 198 -9.54 7.08 -9.21
C THR A 198 -8.13 6.59 -9.58
N TYR A 199 -7.68 5.45 -9.04
CA TYR A 199 -6.28 5.02 -9.15
C TYR A 199 -6.07 3.73 -9.94
N GLY A 200 -7.11 2.90 -10.14
CA GLY A 200 -7.05 1.69 -10.98
C GLY A 200 -6.04 0.65 -10.51
N LYS A 201 -5.72 0.60 -9.22
CA LYS A 201 -4.72 -0.29 -8.61
C LYS A 201 -5.34 -1.20 -7.56
N PRO A 202 -4.74 -2.38 -7.28
CA PRO A 202 -5.15 -3.21 -6.15
C PRO A 202 -5.19 -2.42 -4.85
N ILE A 203 -6.19 -2.70 -4.01
CA ILE A 203 -6.41 -1.99 -2.75
C ILE A 203 -5.99 -2.86 -1.58
N TRP A 204 -5.24 -2.29 -0.65
CA TRP A 204 -5.06 -2.83 0.69
C TRP A 204 -5.80 -1.92 1.67
N VAL A 205 -6.78 -2.48 2.38
CA VAL A 205 -7.39 -1.80 3.52
C VAL A 205 -6.45 -2.02 4.70
N THR A 206 -5.61 -1.03 4.99
CA THR A 206 -4.55 -1.17 6.02
C THR A 206 -5.07 -0.91 7.42
N GLU A 207 -6.14 -0.12 7.54
CA GLU A 207 -6.92 0.03 8.76
C GLU A 207 -8.39 0.09 8.41
N PHE A 208 -9.23 -0.44 9.29
CA PHE A 208 -10.65 -0.14 9.23
C PHE A 208 -11.28 -0.15 10.61
N GLY A 209 -12.51 0.36 10.72
CA GLY A 209 -13.33 0.20 11.92
C GLY A 209 -14.75 0.70 11.80
N CYS A 210 -15.63 0.19 12.68
CA CYS A 210 -16.99 0.70 12.79
C CYS A 210 -16.95 2.06 13.49
N VAL A 211 -17.17 3.13 12.72
CA VAL A 211 -17.13 4.52 13.19
C VAL A 211 -18.22 5.33 12.50
N TYR A 212 -18.94 6.15 13.26
CA TYR A 212 -19.79 7.22 12.74
C TYR A 212 -18.92 8.42 12.36
N ASP A 213 -18.42 8.43 11.13
CA ASP A 213 -17.45 9.39 10.59
C ASP A 213 -18.01 10.82 10.46
N GLN A 214 -19.29 10.97 10.10
CA GLN A 214 -19.92 12.28 9.86
C GLN A 214 -20.22 13.09 11.13
N ASN A 215 -20.26 12.44 12.31
CA ASN A 215 -20.69 13.03 13.58
C ASN A 215 -19.53 13.09 14.59
N GLY A 216 -18.47 13.81 14.22
CA GLY A 216 -17.31 14.00 15.10
C GLY A 216 -16.44 12.74 15.26
N PHE A 217 -16.49 11.83 14.28
CA PHE A 217 -15.68 10.60 14.26
C PHE A 217 -15.90 9.74 15.53
N THR A 218 -17.15 9.38 15.80
CA THR A 218 -17.53 8.63 17.01
C THR A 218 -17.47 7.13 16.75
N PRO A 219 -16.62 6.34 17.45
CA PRO A 219 -16.61 4.88 17.29
C PRO A 219 -17.97 4.25 17.61
N CYS A 220 -18.34 3.20 16.88
CA CYS A 220 -19.48 2.38 17.26
C CYS A 220 -19.25 1.80 18.67
N SER A 221 -20.31 1.73 19.48
CA SER A 221 -20.25 1.21 20.85
C SER A 221 -21.15 0.01 21.09
N ASP A 222 -22.13 -0.23 20.21
CA ASP A 222 -22.99 -1.40 20.29
C ASP A 222 -22.26 -2.65 19.77
N GLN A 223 -22.06 -3.62 20.66
CA GLN A 223 -21.29 -4.83 20.33
C GLN A 223 -21.98 -5.69 19.26
N GLY A 224 -23.31 -5.72 19.22
CA GLY A 224 -24.08 -6.44 18.20
C GLY A 224 -23.85 -5.86 16.80
N GLN A 225 -23.92 -4.53 16.69
CA GLN A 225 -23.59 -3.78 15.48
C GLN A 225 -22.14 -4.03 15.05
N ILE A 226 -21.18 -3.91 15.98
CA ILE A 226 -19.76 -4.13 15.68
C ILE A 226 -19.54 -5.56 15.18
N ASN A 227 -20.12 -6.57 15.84
CA ASN A 227 -19.98 -7.96 15.43
C ASN A 227 -20.54 -8.21 14.03
N LYS A 228 -21.71 -7.66 13.74
CA LYS A 228 -22.32 -7.75 12.40
C LYS A 228 -21.43 -7.08 11.36
N TRP A 229 -21.00 -5.85 11.65
CA TRP A 229 -20.14 -5.06 10.76
C TRP A 229 -18.82 -5.79 10.46
N ILE A 230 -18.18 -6.43 11.45
CA ILE A 230 -16.95 -7.23 11.26
C ILE A 230 -17.20 -8.41 10.32
N ASN A 231 -18.30 -9.14 10.47
CA ASN A 231 -18.61 -10.26 9.58
C ASN A 231 -18.86 -9.76 8.16
N ASP A 232 -19.71 -8.73 8.01
CA ASP A 232 -20.06 -8.17 6.71
C ASP A 232 -18.82 -7.62 5.98
N VAL A 233 -17.95 -6.88 6.68
CA VAL A 233 -16.75 -6.29 6.07
C VAL A 233 -15.73 -7.36 5.68
N VAL A 234 -15.55 -8.43 6.47
CA VAL A 234 -14.61 -9.51 6.11
C VAL A 234 -15.11 -10.30 4.90
N ASP A 235 -16.42 -10.52 4.81
CA ASP A 235 -17.04 -11.18 3.66
C ASP A 235 -16.96 -10.30 2.40
N LEU A 236 -17.01 -8.96 2.54
CA LEU A 236 -16.85 -7.99 1.45
C LEU A 236 -15.36 -7.75 1.06
N GLY A 237 -14.48 -7.64 2.06
CA GLY A 237 -13.14 -7.08 1.98
C GLY A 237 -12.25 -7.57 3.13
N LYS A 238 -11.43 -8.57 2.86
CA LYS A 238 -10.57 -9.24 3.84
C LYS A 238 -9.41 -8.35 4.39
N ALA A 239 -9.55 -7.68 5.54
CA ALA A 239 -8.47 -7.09 6.39
C ALA A 239 -8.96 -6.87 7.87
N TRP A 240 -8.33 -6.09 8.80
CA TRP A 240 -8.79 -5.89 10.22
C TRP A 240 -8.60 -4.47 10.85
N LEU A 241 -9.20 -4.26 12.04
CA LEU A 241 -9.15 -3.16 13.04
C LEU A 241 -7.84 -3.12 13.88
N PRO A 242 -7.66 -2.21 14.87
CA PRO A 242 -6.64 -2.30 15.92
C PRO A 242 -7.21 -2.73 17.29
N THR A 243 -6.40 -3.42 18.12
CA THR A 243 -6.84 -3.96 19.43
C THR A 243 -6.59 -2.93 20.52
N THR A 244 -7.58 -2.70 21.38
CA THR A 244 -7.36 -2.20 22.73
C THR A 244 -7.32 -3.39 23.72
N ASN A 245 -6.54 -3.27 24.80
CA ASN A 245 -6.32 -4.26 25.88
C ASN A 245 -5.05 -5.13 25.86
N GLY A 246 -3.92 -4.62 25.35
CA GLY A 246 -2.59 -5.07 25.80
C GLY A 246 -2.26 -6.56 25.61
N GLY A 247 -2.89 -7.24 24.65
CA GLY A 247 -2.46 -8.55 24.12
C GLY A 247 -2.61 -9.78 25.04
N LYS A 248 -3.26 -9.68 26.21
CA LYS A 248 -3.38 -10.84 27.13
C LYS A 248 -4.61 -11.73 26.87
N LYS A 249 -5.69 -11.18 26.31
CA LYS A 249 -6.92 -11.89 25.92
C LYS A 249 -7.57 -11.17 24.74
N LEU A 250 -8.20 -11.94 23.84
CA LEU A 250 -9.01 -11.37 22.76
C LEU A 250 -10.31 -10.75 23.32
N SER A 251 -10.64 -9.53 22.88
CA SER A 251 -11.96 -8.92 23.08
C SER A 251 -13.06 -9.71 22.34
N GLU A 252 -14.33 -9.32 22.49
CA GLU A 252 -15.41 -9.93 21.70
C GLU A 252 -15.26 -9.63 20.21
N SER A 253 -14.99 -8.37 19.86
CA SER A 253 -14.71 -7.95 18.49
C SER A 253 -13.54 -8.72 17.87
N ASP A 254 -12.49 -8.98 18.65
CA ASP A 254 -11.33 -9.76 18.22
C ASP A 254 -11.66 -11.22 17.92
N ARG A 255 -12.52 -11.83 18.75
CA ARG A 255 -13.00 -13.20 18.51
C ARG A 255 -13.93 -13.27 17.32
N THR A 256 -14.77 -12.25 17.11
CA THR A 256 -15.62 -12.14 15.93
C THR A 256 -14.78 -12.07 14.66
N TYR A 257 -13.69 -11.28 14.68
CA TYR A 257 -12.77 -11.23 13.56
C TYR A 257 -12.10 -12.56 13.27
N LEU A 258 -11.53 -13.21 14.30
CA LEU A 258 -10.94 -14.56 14.18
C LEU A 258 -11.93 -15.52 13.53
N SER A 259 -13.15 -15.59 14.06
CA SER A 259 -14.22 -16.43 13.52
C SER A 259 -14.51 -16.12 12.04
N ALA A 260 -14.56 -14.84 11.68
CA ALA A 260 -14.83 -14.42 10.30
C ALA A 260 -13.69 -14.83 9.33
N ILE A 261 -12.42 -14.64 9.70
CA ILE A 261 -11.30 -14.99 8.82
C ILE A 261 -11.05 -16.50 8.73
N SER A 262 -11.34 -17.25 9.81
CA SER A 262 -11.21 -18.72 9.82
C SER A 262 -12.16 -19.42 8.85
N LYS A 263 -13.18 -18.73 8.32
CA LYS A 263 -14.04 -19.24 7.23
C LYS A 263 -13.25 -19.45 5.91
N TYR A 264 -12.12 -18.77 5.75
CA TYR A 264 -11.39 -18.72 4.48
C TYR A 264 -10.04 -19.42 4.50
N HIS A 265 -9.44 -19.63 5.68
CA HIS A 265 -8.15 -20.29 5.92
C HIS A 265 -8.11 -20.85 7.33
#